data_AF-A0A7V8QH75-F1
#
_entry.id   AF-A0A7V8QH75-F1
#
_cell.length_a   1.000
_cell.length_b   1.000
_cell.length_c   1.000
_cell.angle_alpha   90.00
_cell.angle_beta   90.00
_cell.angle_gamma   90.00
#
_symmetry.space_group_name_H-M   'P 1'
#
loop_
_entity.id
_entity.type
_entity.pdbx_description
1 polymer ?
#
loop_
_entity_poly.entity_id
_entity_poly.type
_entity_poly.pdbx_seq_one_letter_code
_entity_poly.pdbx_strand_id
1 'polypeptide(L)' 'VRQAMVLTNNPDKLRALAAGGVEIAGRQALYGSLNDHNHRYLSAKAERAGHWLDEVLDTRSSRD' A
#
# COMPACT_ATOMS: atom_id res chain seq x y z
N VAL A 1 -10.80 12.79 17.07
CA VAL A 1 -10.33 11.40 16.82
C VAL A 1 -9.17 11.15 17.76
N ARG A 2 -9.19 10.10 18.58
CA ARG A 2 -8.11 9.82 19.53
C ARG A 2 -7.03 8.93 18.91
N GLN A 3 -7.41 7.91 18.14
CA GLN A 3 -6.52 7.05 17.37
C GLN A 3 -7.25 6.54 16.11
N ALA A 4 -6.51 6.20 15.05
CA ALA A 4 -7.08 5.74 13.77
C ALA A 4 -6.42 4.45 13.26
N MET A 5 -7.24 3.55 12.69
CA MET A 5 -6.79 2.46 11.83
C MET A 5 -6.59 3.00 10.42
N VAL A 6 -5.37 2.87 9.87
CA VAL A 6 -5.04 3.44 8.57
C VAL A 6 -5.07 2.36 7.49
N LEU A 7 -5.93 2.55 6.48
CA LEU A 7 -5.96 1.71 5.29
C LEU A 7 -4.93 2.21 4.27
N THR A 8 -3.75 1.59 4.22
CA THR A 8 -2.70 1.99 3.26
C THR A 8 -1.64 0.92 3.04
N ASN A 9 -1.08 0.95 1.83
CA ASN A 9 0.15 0.24 1.45
C ASN A 9 1.33 1.20 1.27
N ASN A 10 1.16 2.48 1.56
CA ASN A 10 2.23 3.47 1.48
C ASN A 10 2.80 3.72 2.90
N PRO A 11 3.99 3.18 3.24
CA PRO A 11 4.60 3.43 4.54
C PRO A 11 4.90 4.92 4.80
N ASP A 12 5.21 5.69 3.76
CA ASP A 12 5.49 7.12 3.90
C ASP A 12 4.24 7.88 4.34
N LYS A 13 3.05 7.43 3.92
CA LYS A 13 1.77 8.00 4.39
C LYS A 13 1.57 7.78 5.89
N LEU A 14 1.97 6.63 6.43
CA LEU A 14 1.91 6.38 7.88
C LEU A 14 2.85 7.34 8.62
N ARG A 15 4.09 7.48 8.15
CA ARG A 15 5.07 8.41 8.75
C ARG A 15 4.57 9.85 8.70
N ALA A 16 4.03 10.28 7.56
CA ALA A 16 3.49 11.64 7.40
C ALA A 16 2.28 11.90 8.30
N LEU A 17 1.36 10.95 8.45
CA LEU A 17 0.22 11.07 9.34
C LEU A 17 0.67 11.15 10.81
N ALA A 18 1.60 10.28 11.22
CA ALA A 18 2.15 10.30 12.58
C ALA A 18 2.89 11.61 12.87
N ALA A 19 3.71 12.10 11.94
CA ALA A 19 4.38 13.39 12.05
C ALA A 19 3.40 14.57 12.11
N GLY A 20 2.22 14.43 11.49
CA GLY A 20 1.12 15.37 11.56
C GLY A 20 0.26 15.27 12.84
N GLY A 21 0.65 14.46 13.82
CA GLY A 21 -0.05 14.31 15.10
C GLY A 21 -1.21 13.32 15.09
N VAL A 22 -1.35 12.50 14.04
CA VAL A 22 -2.34 11.42 14.03
C VAL A 22 -1.80 10.22 14.79
N GLU A 23 -2.45 9.83 15.87
CA GLU A 23 -2.15 8.57 16.55
C GLU A 23 -2.67 7.38 15.71
N ILE A 24 -1.75 6.50 15.30
CA ILE A 24 -2.05 5.32 14.49
C ILE A 24 -2.23 4.12 15.41
N ALA A 25 -3.47 3.63 15.55
CA ALA A 25 -3.77 2.41 16.32
C ALA A 25 -3.34 1.14 15.58
N GLY A 26 -3.21 1.23 14.26
CA GLY A 26 -2.79 0.13 13.42
C GLY A 26 -2.89 0.47 11.94
N ARG A 27 -2.52 -0.51 11.13
CA ARG A 27 -2.64 -0.46 9.68
C ARG A 27 -3.33 -1.71 9.18
N GLN A 28 -4.19 -1.53 8.19
CA GLN A 28 -4.66 -2.62 7.35
C GLN A 28 -4.23 -2.36 5.90
N ALA A 29 -3.74 -3.42 5.25
CA ALA A 29 -3.38 -3.37 3.84
C ALA A 29 -4.62 -3.14 2.97
N LEU A 30 -4.44 -2.45 1.85
CA LEU A 30 -5.52 -2.16 0.90
C LEU A 30 -5.23 -2.84 -0.43
N TYR A 31 -5.89 -3.95 -0.69
CA TYR A 31 -5.69 -4.70 -1.93
C TYR A 31 -6.72 -4.28 -2.99
N GLY A 32 -6.24 -4.10 -4.22
CA GLY A 32 -7.05 -3.94 -5.41
C GLY A 32 -6.75 -5.08 -6.39
N SER A 33 -7.52 -5.17 -7.46
CA SER A 33 -7.27 -6.17 -8.51
C SER A 33 -6.14 -5.72 -9.44
N LEU A 34 -5.19 -6.60 -9.71
CA LEU A 34 -4.19 -6.42 -10.75
C LEU A 34 -4.81 -6.68 -12.13
N ASN A 35 -4.60 -5.78 -13.09
CA ASN A 35 -5.00 -5.92 -14.48
C ASN A 35 -3.91 -5.36 -15.42
N ASP A 36 -4.05 -5.55 -16.73
CA ASP A 36 -3.02 -5.13 -17.70
C ASP A 36 -2.80 -3.60 -17.68
N HIS A 37 -3.85 -2.83 -17.38
CA HIS A 37 -3.80 -1.37 -17.38
C HIS A 37 -3.06 -0.81 -16.16
N ASN A 38 -3.21 -1.43 -14.99
CA ASN A 38 -2.63 -0.93 -13.74
C ASN A 38 -1.31 -1.59 -13.34
N HIS A 39 -0.91 -2.69 -14.00
CA HIS A 39 0.31 -3.42 -13.68
C HIS A 39 1.55 -2.52 -13.58
N ARG A 40 1.88 -1.82 -14.68
CA ARG A 40 3.07 -0.94 -14.72
C ARG A 40 3.06 0.14 -13.63
N TYR A 41 1.88 0.66 -13.32
CA TYR A 41 1.71 1.69 -12.30
C TYR A 41 1.94 1.13 -10.89
N LEU A 42 1.39 -0.06 -10.60
CA LEU A 42 1.55 -0.71 -9.30
C LEU A 42 2.99 -1.20 -9.09
N SER A 43 3.63 -1.77 -10.12
CA SER A 43 5.06 -2.11 -10.08
C SER A 43 5.92 -0.88 -9.80
N ALA A 44 5.68 0.23 -10.50
CA ALA A 44 6.42 1.48 -10.25
C ALA A 44 6.23 2.00 -8.83
N LYS A 45 5.02 1.87 -8.26
CA LYS A 45 4.76 2.22 -6.85
C LYS A 45 5.54 1.34 -5.87
N ALA A 46 5.63 0.05 -6.14
CA ALA A 46 6.39 -0.88 -5.30
C ALA A 46 7.90 -0.60 -5.41
N GLU A 47 8.44 -0.67 -6.63
CA GLU A 47 9.88 -0.64 -6.89
C GLU A 47 10.52 0.73 -6.65
N ARG A 48 9.81 1.81 -7.03
CA ARG A 48 10.38 3.17 -7.00
C ARG A 48 9.96 3.97 -5.78
N ALA A 49 8.80 3.68 -5.23
CA ALA A 49 8.21 4.43 -4.11
C ALA A 49 7.96 3.57 -2.87
N GLY A 50 8.49 2.34 -2.83
CA GLY A 50 8.48 1.48 -1.63
C GLY A 50 7.09 1.09 -1.14
N HIS A 51 6.07 1.06 -2.01
CA HIS A 51 4.73 0.63 -1.61
C HIS A 51 4.67 -0.88 -1.38
N TRP A 52 3.95 -1.30 -0.34
CA TRP A 52 3.72 -2.69 0.03
C TRP A 52 2.66 -3.33 -0.88
N LEU A 53 3.07 -3.76 -2.07
CA LEU A 53 2.17 -4.30 -3.10
C LEU A 53 2.56 -5.69 -3.60
N ASP A 54 3.53 -6.35 -2.96
CA ASP A 54 4.05 -7.67 -3.37
C ASP A 54 2.91 -8.69 -3.53
N GLU A 55 2.02 -8.80 -2.53
CA GLU A 55 0.87 -9.70 -2.59
C GLU A 55 -0.07 -9.43 -3.78
N VAL A 56 -0.20 -8.18 -4.24
CA VAL A 56 -1.01 -7.85 -5.43
C VAL A 56 -0.26 -8.21 -6.70
N LEU A 57 1.04 -7.96 -6.75
CA LEU A 57 1.87 -8.20 -7.92
C LEU A 57 2.10 -9.71 -8.15
N ASP A 58 2.20 -10.50 -7.08
CA ASP A 58 2.39 -11.95 -7.12
C ASP A 58 1.16 -12.72 -7.67
N THR A 59 -0.03 -12.11 -7.67
CA THR A 59 -1.24 -12.74 -8.22
C THR A 59 -1.16 -13.08 -9.71
N ARG A 60 -0.24 -12.46 -10.47
CA ARG A 60 0.04 -12.86 -11.86
C ARG A 60 1.04 -14.02 -11.96
N SER A 61 2.06 -14.06 -11.10
CA SER A 61 3.08 -15.12 -11.12
C SER A 61 2.51 -16.51 -10.85
N SER A 62 1.31 -16.61 -10.28
CA SER A 62 0.62 -17.88 -10.02
C SER A 62 -0.31 -18.35 -11.16
N ARG A 63 -0.40 -17.61 -12.27
CA ARG A 63 -1.26 -17.91 -13.43
C ARG A 63 -0.50 -18.32 -14.69
N ASP A 64 0.83 -18.43 -14.61
CA ASP A 64 1.72 -18.90 -15.67
C ASP A 64 2.10 -20.38 -15.50
#